data_AF-A0A9P7Z0X7-F1
#
_entry.id   AF-A0A9P7Z0X7-F1
#
_cell.length_a   1.000
_cell.length_b   1.000
_cell.length_c   1.000
_cell.angle_alpha   90.00
_cell.angle_beta   90.00
_cell.angle_gamma   90.00
#
_symmetry.space_group_name_H-M   'P 1'
#
loop_
_entity.id
_entity.type
_entity.pdbx_description
1 polymer ?
#
loop_
_entity_poly.entity_id
_entity_poly.type
_entity_poly.pdbx_seq_one_letter_code
_entity_poly.pdbx_strand_id
1 'polypeptide(L)'
;MEGTNDLRVVEHRLFRPSTLLDDHVVEDPTSGLTHPLVQPEDSSSHADINAIVVSIHGACKRNGQPGSKASYALFFGEHSKFNTAGYLPKTFSHKSQNAHLYACQRAIEHIEDVVLEGFNGELKTVIIKTHNQYLVKCFSQYVFEWEQNGYLNANGKPVINRTGVEKVQRLLKESVVEGRAKFQFWLVTKNGNKDVVPLVREVSTIVPKYEVKNHEPWESAFYYFTDIAYTFTPAHNLCDRLGIQLRKSIPAKSPGITPAVRRLVITGEDCPKHFELLFGPRWEYAVAEEWKRIRSDVLNSARSKTTIEKMLDVGAPWYRPRAATAEEVKEGETAEGGVKLEHNVQVKAESSSERPQVDPVPSVRDLEDWVDVLTISGAASDVSDSQVMRE
;
A
#
# COMPACT_ATOMS: atom_id res chain seq x y z
N MET A 1 -43.70 -1.79 -13.51
CA MET A 1 -42.60 -1.92 -14.49
C MET A 1 -41.45 -2.58 -13.77
N GLU A 2 -41.39 -3.91 -13.85
CA GLU A 2 -40.25 -4.69 -13.36
C GLU A 2 -39.10 -4.52 -14.37
N GLY A 3 -38.13 -3.70 -14.01
CA GLY A 3 -36.84 -3.64 -14.68
C GLY A 3 -35.81 -4.30 -13.77
N THR A 4 -35.67 -5.62 -13.86
CA THR A 4 -34.42 -6.28 -13.44
C THR A 4 -33.33 -5.74 -14.34
N ASN A 5 -32.59 -4.74 -13.86
CA ASN A 5 -31.38 -4.25 -14.52
C ASN A 5 -30.33 -5.37 -14.37
N ASP A 6 -30.36 -6.33 -15.29
CA ASP A 6 -29.43 -7.45 -15.27
C ASP A 6 -28.06 -6.91 -15.69
N LEU A 7 -27.25 -6.59 -14.67
CA LEU A 7 -25.90 -6.04 -14.80
C LEU A 7 -25.09 -6.86 -15.80
N ARG A 8 -24.79 -6.27 -16.97
CA ARG A 8 -24.11 -6.98 -18.05
C ARG A 8 -22.67 -7.31 -17.65
N VAL A 9 -22.33 -8.59 -17.69
CA VAL A 9 -20.95 -9.06 -17.50
C VAL A 9 -20.09 -8.67 -18.70
N VAL A 10 -18.94 -8.07 -18.42
CA VAL A 10 -17.95 -7.70 -19.44
C VAL A 10 -16.95 -8.84 -19.63
N GLU A 11 -17.26 -9.72 -20.58
CA GLU A 11 -16.53 -10.99 -20.78
C GLU A 11 -15.03 -10.86 -20.97
N HIS A 12 -14.55 -9.80 -21.66
CA HIS A 12 -13.12 -9.62 -21.88
C HIS A 12 -12.31 -9.33 -20.60
N ARG A 13 -12.98 -9.00 -19.48
CA ARG A 13 -12.38 -8.82 -18.15
C ARG A 13 -12.27 -10.11 -17.37
N LEU A 14 -12.85 -11.21 -17.84
CA LEU A 14 -12.80 -12.50 -17.16
C LEU A 14 -11.83 -13.43 -17.89
N PHE A 15 -10.99 -14.10 -17.12
CA PHE A 15 -10.23 -15.24 -17.63
C PHE A 15 -11.07 -16.49 -17.44
N ARG A 16 -11.26 -17.25 -18.53
CA ARG A 16 -11.93 -18.54 -18.52
C ARG A 16 -10.90 -19.60 -18.92
N PRO A 17 -10.38 -20.39 -17.97
CA PRO A 17 -9.49 -21.50 -18.31
C PRO A 17 -10.23 -22.52 -19.20
N SER A 18 -9.46 -23.26 -19.99
CA SER A 18 -9.95 -24.38 -20.80
C SER A 18 -10.50 -25.53 -19.95
N THR A 19 -10.17 -25.56 -18.66
CA THR A 19 -10.62 -26.57 -17.70
C THR A 19 -11.20 -25.91 -16.44
N LEU A 20 -12.04 -26.63 -15.69
CA LEU A 20 -12.57 -26.15 -14.40
C LEU A 20 -11.56 -26.24 -13.24
N LEU A 21 -10.32 -26.64 -13.53
CA LEU A 21 -9.27 -26.83 -12.53
C LEU A 21 -8.64 -25.49 -12.17
N ASP A 22 -8.64 -25.18 -10.86
CA ASP A 22 -8.07 -23.94 -10.33
C ASP A 22 -6.53 -23.88 -10.43
N ASP A 23 -5.87 -24.98 -10.81
CA ASP A 23 -4.41 -25.15 -10.90
C ASP A 23 -3.92 -25.32 -12.35
N HIS A 24 -4.70 -24.86 -13.34
CA HIS A 24 -4.33 -24.91 -14.75
C HIS A 24 -3.26 -23.86 -15.15
N VAL A 25 -2.11 -23.94 -14.49
CA VAL A 25 -0.98 -23.03 -14.60
C VAL A 25 0.35 -23.78 -14.54
N VAL A 26 1.43 -23.15 -14.96
CA VAL A 26 2.79 -23.67 -14.86
C VAL A 26 3.76 -22.55 -14.50
N GLU A 27 4.67 -22.80 -13.56
CA GLU A 27 5.73 -21.86 -13.22
C GLU A 27 6.92 -22.06 -14.17
N ASP A 28 7.40 -20.97 -14.76
CA ASP A 28 8.69 -20.95 -15.45
C ASP A 28 9.81 -20.87 -14.38
N PRO A 29 10.65 -21.92 -14.24
CA PRO A 29 11.71 -21.95 -13.23
C PRO A 29 12.79 -20.89 -13.46
N THR A 30 12.89 -20.31 -14.66
CA THR A 30 13.91 -19.31 -14.99
C THR A 30 13.51 -17.92 -14.49
N SER A 31 12.29 -17.50 -14.79
CA SER A 31 11.77 -16.20 -14.37
C SER A 31 11.11 -16.24 -12.98
N GLY A 32 10.68 -17.42 -12.52
CA GLY A 32 9.82 -17.61 -11.36
C GLY A 32 8.41 -17.06 -11.59
N LEU A 33 7.97 -16.90 -12.84
CA LEU A 33 6.63 -16.42 -13.17
C LEU A 33 5.71 -17.57 -13.52
N THR A 34 4.48 -17.50 -13.05
CA THR A 34 3.42 -18.46 -13.38
C THR A 34 2.72 -18.04 -14.66
N HIS A 35 2.56 -18.97 -15.59
CA HIS A 35 1.86 -18.81 -16.86
C HIS A 35 0.60 -19.67 -16.89
N PRO A 36 -0.49 -19.23 -17.54
CA PRO A 36 -1.66 -20.08 -17.73
C PRO A 36 -1.33 -21.18 -18.76
N LEU A 37 -1.90 -22.37 -18.57
CA LEU A 37 -1.84 -23.42 -19.58
C LEU A 37 -2.95 -23.19 -20.63
N VAL A 38 -2.60 -23.39 -21.89
CA VAL A 38 -3.50 -23.31 -23.05
C VAL A 38 -3.54 -24.67 -23.73
N GLN A 39 -4.75 -25.14 -24.03
CA GLN A 39 -4.98 -26.33 -24.85
C GLN A 39 -5.58 -25.91 -26.19
N PRO A 40 -4.83 -26.02 -27.30
CA PRO A 40 -5.45 -26.07 -28.63
C PRO A 40 -6.31 -27.32 -28.74
N GLU A 41 -7.37 -27.27 -29.54
CA GLU A 41 -8.40 -28.33 -29.59
C GLU A 41 -7.88 -29.73 -29.96
N ASP A 42 -6.65 -29.85 -30.47
CA ASP A 42 -6.01 -31.11 -30.87
C ASP A 42 -4.55 -31.28 -30.37
N SER A 43 -4.13 -30.63 -29.26
CA SER A 43 -2.71 -30.66 -28.83
C SER A 43 -2.50 -30.71 -27.32
N SER A 44 -1.29 -31.11 -26.90
CA SER A 44 -0.86 -31.06 -25.50
C SER A 44 -0.88 -29.63 -24.94
N SER A 45 -1.31 -29.48 -23.69
CA SER A 45 -1.23 -28.21 -22.95
C SER A 45 0.17 -27.60 -23.00
N HIS A 46 0.26 -26.31 -23.28
CA HIS A 46 1.50 -25.55 -23.19
C HIS A 46 1.27 -24.20 -22.51
N ALA A 47 2.34 -23.59 -21.99
CA ALA A 47 2.27 -22.28 -21.34
C ALA A 47 2.00 -21.16 -22.36
N ASP A 48 1.07 -20.24 -22.05
CA ASP A 48 1.04 -18.95 -22.75
C ASP A 48 2.13 -18.04 -22.19
N ILE A 49 3.27 -18.02 -22.88
CA ILE A 49 4.43 -17.23 -22.47
C ILE A 49 4.20 -15.71 -22.54
N ASN A 50 3.12 -15.24 -23.19
CA ASN A 50 2.77 -13.82 -23.24
C ASN A 50 1.74 -13.44 -22.17
N ALA A 51 1.38 -14.38 -21.29
CA ALA A 51 0.46 -14.14 -20.19
C ALA A 51 1.05 -14.60 -18.86
N ILE A 52 0.83 -13.82 -17.79
CA ILE A 52 1.22 -14.21 -16.43
C ILE A 52 0.00 -14.30 -15.52
N VAL A 53 0.08 -15.20 -14.54
CA VAL A 53 -0.91 -15.35 -13.48
C VAL A 53 -0.31 -14.82 -12.18
N VAL A 54 -1.02 -13.90 -11.54
CA VAL A 54 -0.70 -13.43 -10.19
C VAL A 54 -1.84 -13.79 -9.26
N SER A 55 -1.54 -14.57 -8.22
CA SER A 55 -2.50 -14.86 -7.16
C SER A 55 -2.47 -13.75 -6.12
N ILE A 56 -3.63 -13.18 -5.81
CA ILE A 56 -3.73 -12.09 -4.83
C ILE A 56 -4.58 -12.50 -3.63
N HIS A 57 -4.20 -12.00 -2.46
CA HIS A 57 -5.00 -12.15 -1.26
C HIS A 57 -4.88 -10.94 -0.34
N GLY A 58 -6.00 -10.58 0.28
CA GLY A 58 -6.06 -9.61 1.36
C GLY A 58 -6.63 -10.26 2.61
N ALA A 59 -6.08 -9.94 3.78
CA ALA A 59 -6.64 -10.35 5.06
C ALA A 59 -6.61 -9.19 6.04
N CYS A 60 -7.56 -9.16 6.97
CA CYS A 60 -7.59 -8.17 8.03
C CYS A 60 -7.74 -8.84 9.40
N LYS A 61 -6.74 -8.64 10.26
CA LYS A 61 -6.80 -9.06 11.66
C LYS A 61 -7.74 -8.14 12.42
N ARG A 62 -8.62 -8.72 13.24
CA ARG A 62 -9.66 -8.00 14.01
C ARG A 62 -10.61 -7.18 13.12
N ASN A 63 -10.90 -7.65 11.91
CA ASN A 63 -11.73 -6.95 10.94
C ASN A 63 -13.02 -6.38 11.57
N GLY A 64 -13.25 -5.08 11.36
CA GLY A 64 -14.42 -4.37 11.91
C GLY A 64 -14.27 -3.87 13.35
N GLN A 65 -13.15 -4.15 14.02
CA GLN A 65 -12.88 -3.69 15.38
C GLN A 65 -11.83 -2.57 15.39
N PRO A 66 -11.78 -1.73 16.45
CA PRO A 66 -10.66 -0.80 16.66
C PRO A 66 -9.32 -1.52 16.55
N GLY A 67 -8.27 -0.89 16.03
CA GLY A 67 -6.95 -1.53 15.88
C GLY A 67 -6.89 -2.67 14.85
N SER A 68 -7.87 -2.74 13.93
CA SER A 68 -7.82 -3.62 12.76
C SER A 68 -6.51 -3.42 11.98
N LYS A 69 -5.88 -4.51 11.56
CA LYS A 69 -4.68 -4.47 10.71
C LYS A 69 -4.89 -5.33 9.46
N ALA A 70 -5.11 -4.64 8.36
CA ALA A 70 -5.21 -5.21 7.03
C ALA A 70 -3.83 -5.41 6.38
N SER A 71 -3.70 -6.52 5.66
CA SER A 71 -2.50 -6.99 4.97
C SER A 71 -2.85 -7.53 3.59
N TYR A 72 -1.91 -7.50 2.67
CA TYR A 72 -2.02 -7.99 1.31
C TYR A 72 -0.84 -8.90 0.97
N ALA A 73 -1.02 -9.76 -0.03
CA ALA A 73 0.06 -10.49 -0.67
C ALA A 73 -0.22 -10.72 -2.17
N LEU A 74 0.88 -10.82 -2.91
CA LEU A 74 0.98 -11.15 -4.32
C LEU A 74 1.88 -12.39 -4.44
N PHE A 75 1.40 -13.40 -5.15
CA PHE A 75 2.13 -14.64 -5.40
C PHE A 75 2.20 -14.91 -6.90
N PHE A 76 3.42 -14.93 -7.43
CA PHE A 76 3.73 -15.13 -8.84
C PHE A 76 4.28 -16.54 -9.14
N GLY A 77 4.68 -17.29 -8.11
CA GLY A 77 5.31 -18.61 -8.22
C GLY A 77 6.01 -18.97 -6.91
N GLU A 78 6.27 -20.24 -6.65
CA GLU A 78 6.90 -20.72 -5.40
C GLU A 78 8.29 -20.10 -5.20
N HIS A 79 9.05 -19.95 -6.28
CA HIS A 79 10.41 -19.41 -6.24
C HIS A 79 10.51 -18.01 -6.84
N SER A 80 9.38 -17.31 -6.98
CA SER A 80 9.34 -16.00 -7.59
C SER A 80 9.96 -14.92 -6.70
N LYS A 81 10.97 -14.21 -7.23
CA LYS A 81 11.51 -12.99 -6.60
C LYS A 81 10.51 -11.82 -6.57
N PHE A 82 9.41 -11.92 -7.32
CA PHE A 82 8.35 -10.92 -7.41
C PHE A 82 7.25 -11.14 -6.36
N ASN A 83 7.31 -12.23 -5.60
CA ASN A 83 6.43 -12.44 -4.45
C ASN A 83 6.60 -11.29 -3.45
N THR A 84 5.49 -10.72 -3.02
CA THR A 84 5.52 -9.60 -2.06
C THR A 84 4.29 -9.58 -1.20
N ALA A 85 4.46 -9.14 0.04
CA ALA A 85 3.38 -9.02 1.00
C ALA A 85 3.67 -7.88 1.98
N GLY A 86 2.62 -7.31 2.56
CA GLY A 86 2.78 -6.26 3.56
C GLY A 86 1.47 -5.81 4.18
N TYR A 87 1.55 -4.82 5.05
CA TYR A 87 0.37 -4.13 5.56
C TYR A 87 -0.15 -3.11 4.56
N LEU A 88 -1.46 -2.85 4.64
CA LEU A 88 -2.04 -1.67 4.02
C LEU A 88 -1.43 -0.41 4.66
N PRO A 89 -1.21 0.68 3.90
CA PRO A 89 -0.80 1.95 4.49
C PRO A 89 -1.85 2.45 5.49
N LYS A 90 -1.40 3.17 6.54
CA LYS A 90 -2.28 3.74 7.58
C LYS A 90 -3.37 4.67 7.03
N THR A 91 -3.15 5.25 5.85
CA THR A 91 -4.10 6.10 5.13
C THR A 91 -5.29 5.32 4.55
N PHE A 92 -5.21 3.99 4.46
CA PHE A 92 -6.31 3.14 4.01
C PHE A 92 -7.13 2.67 5.21
N SER A 93 -8.45 2.57 5.02
CA SER A 93 -9.29 1.91 6.01
C SER A 93 -8.96 0.42 6.07
N HIS A 94 -8.45 -0.04 7.22
CA HIS A 94 -8.02 -1.43 7.43
C HIS A 94 -9.23 -2.37 7.62
N LYS A 95 -9.88 -2.71 6.50
CA LYS A 95 -10.96 -3.72 6.41
C LYS A 95 -10.56 -4.82 5.44
N SER A 96 -11.14 -6.01 5.56
CA SER A 96 -10.84 -7.14 4.67
C SER A 96 -11.08 -6.79 3.20
N GLN A 97 -12.21 -6.17 2.86
CA GLN A 97 -12.55 -5.77 1.49
C GLN A 97 -11.50 -4.81 0.90
N ASN A 98 -11.08 -3.80 1.66
CA ASN A 98 -10.01 -2.89 1.25
C ASN A 98 -8.67 -3.60 1.10
N ALA A 99 -8.41 -4.64 1.91
CA ALA A 99 -7.20 -5.46 1.77
C ALA A 99 -7.14 -6.14 0.41
N HIS A 100 -8.26 -6.68 -0.07
CA HIS A 100 -8.34 -7.30 -1.41
C HIS A 100 -8.24 -6.27 -2.54
N LEU A 101 -8.90 -5.12 -2.42
CA LEU A 101 -8.78 -4.02 -3.39
C LEU A 101 -7.36 -3.51 -3.48
N TYR A 102 -6.70 -3.33 -2.33
CA TYR A 102 -5.31 -2.92 -2.27
C TYR A 102 -4.36 -3.99 -2.82
N ALA A 103 -4.61 -5.28 -2.57
CA ALA A 103 -3.85 -6.36 -3.20
C ALA A 103 -3.94 -6.29 -4.73
N CYS A 104 -5.14 -6.04 -5.27
CA CYS A 104 -5.35 -5.85 -6.71
C CYS A 104 -4.60 -4.62 -7.25
N GLN A 105 -4.75 -3.47 -6.58
CA GLN A 105 -4.03 -2.24 -6.92
C GLN A 105 -2.52 -2.49 -6.97
N ARG A 106 -1.98 -3.12 -5.91
CA ARG A 106 -0.55 -3.40 -5.81
C ARG A 106 -0.08 -4.43 -6.82
N ALA A 107 -0.92 -5.37 -7.23
CA ALA A 107 -0.58 -6.29 -8.31
C ALA A 107 -0.32 -5.54 -9.62
N ILE A 108 -1.22 -4.61 -9.98
CA ILE A 108 -1.10 -3.81 -11.20
C ILE A 108 0.18 -2.95 -11.14
N GLU A 109 0.34 -2.17 -10.07
CA GLU A 109 1.53 -1.32 -9.88
C GLU A 109 2.83 -2.15 -9.88
N HIS A 110 2.87 -3.27 -9.15
CA HIS A 110 4.08 -4.08 -9.06
C HIS A 110 4.46 -4.74 -10.39
N ILE A 111 3.47 -5.14 -11.19
CA ILE A 111 3.72 -5.71 -12.51
C ILE A 111 4.28 -4.64 -13.43
N GLU A 112 3.68 -3.46 -13.45
CA GLU A 112 4.10 -2.36 -14.32
C GLU A 112 5.49 -1.82 -13.94
N ASP A 113 5.77 -1.68 -12.64
CA ASP A 113 7.01 -1.08 -12.14
C ASP A 113 8.19 -2.07 -12.10
N VAL A 114 7.93 -3.35 -11.86
CA VAL A 114 9.00 -4.32 -11.50
C VAL A 114 9.03 -5.54 -12.41
N VAL A 115 7.87 -6.11 -12.74
CA VAL A 115 7.82 -7.35 -13.52
C VAL A 115 8.10 -7.08 -14.99
N LEU A 116 7.51 -6.03 -15.57
CA LEU A 116 7.69 -5.67 -16.99
C LEU A 116 9.16 -5.38 -17.33
N GLU A 117 9.90 -4.69 -16.46
CA GLU A 117 11.33 -4.41 -16.69
C GLU A 117 12.18 -5.69 -16.80
N GLY A 118 11.77 -6.76 -16.10
CA GLY A 118 12.45 -8.04 -16.07
C GLY A 118 11.84 -9.12 -16.95
N PHE A 119 10.81 -8.79 -17.73
CA PHE A 119 10.08 -9.77 -18.53
C PHE A 119 10.77 -9.99 -19.89
N ASN A 120 11.26 -11.21 -20.12
CA ASN A 120 11.86 -11.58 -21.40
C ASN A 120 10.77 -11.92 -22.43
N GLY A 121 10.15 -10.89 -23.00
CA GLY A 121 9.12 -11.05 -24.04
C GLY A 121 8.16 -9.87 -24.12
N GLU A 122 7.05 -10.07 -24.84
CA GLU A 122 5.95 -9.11 -24.90
C GLU A 122 4.83 -9.59 -23.96
N LEU A 123 4.75 -9.03 -22.75
CA LEU A 123 3.65 -9.33 -21.84
C LEU A 123 2.36 -8.71 -22.37
N LYS A 124 1.41 -9.55 -22.78
CA LYS A 124 0.12 -9.10 -23.34
C LYS A 124 -0.99 -9.11 -22.32
N THR A 125 -0.98 -10.11 -21.45
CA THR A 125 -2.10 -10.38 -20.54
C THR A 125 -1.62 -10.68 -19.12
N VAL A 126 -2.26 -10.07 -18.14
CA VAL A 126 -2.13 -10.38 -16.73
C VAL A 126 -3.44 -10.96 -16.23
N ILE A 127 -3.37 -12.13 -15.61
CA ILE A 127 -4.50 -12.82 -15.00
C ILE A 127 -4.39 -12.65 -13.48
N ILE A 128 -5.29 -11.86 -12.92
CA ILE A 128 -5.43 -11.69 -11.47
C ILE A 128 -6.30 -12.83 -10.94
N LYS A 129 -5.65 -13.81 -10.30
CA LYS A 129 -6.27 -14.98 -9.68
C LYS A 129 -6.65 -14.66 -8.24
N THR A 130 -7.92 -14.91 -7.88
CA THR A 130 -8.42 -14.66 -6.53
C THR A 130 -9.65 -15.49 -6.21
N HIS A 131 -9.90 -15.75 -4.93
CA HIS A 131 -11.15 -16.34 -4.45
C HIS A 131 -12.16 -15.30 -3.94
N ASN A 132 -11.88 -14.01 -4.10
CA ASN A 132 -12.77 -12.94 -3.66
C ASN A 132 -13.78 -12.58 -4.77
N GLN A 133 -14.99 -13.12 -4.66
CA GLN A 133 -16.06 -12.90 -5.63
C GLN A 133 -16.47 -11.43 -5.75
N TYR A 134 -16.48 -10.67 -4.64
CA TYR A 134 -16.81 -9.24 -4.66
C TYR A 134 -15.84 -8.46 -5.54
N LEU A 135 -14.53 -8.69 -5.39
CA LEU A 135 -13.49 -8.05 -6.20
C LEU A 135 -13.68 -8.34 -7.70
N VAL A 136 -13.92 -9.61 -8.06
CA VAL A 136 -14.14 -10.00 -9.46
C VAL A 136 -15.38 -9.33 -10.03
N LYS A 137 -16.50 -9.30 -9.29
CA LYS A 137 -17.73 -8.61 -9.73
C LYS A 137 -17.55 -7.10 -9.84
N CYS A 138 -16.79 -6.47 -8.96
CA CYS A 138 -16.47 -5.04 -9.06
C CYS A 138 -15.90 -4.71 -10.45
N PHE A 139 -14.92 -5.46 -10.94
CA PHE A 139 -14.21 -5.11 -12.17
C PHE A 139 -14.72 -5.81 -13.44
N SER A 140 -15.64 -6.77 -13.32
CA SER A 140 -16.28 -7.43 -14.46
C SER A 140 -17.73 -7.01 -14.68
N GLN A 141 -18.39 -6.38 -13.70
CA GLN A 141 -19.82 -6.05 -13.74
C GLN A 141 -20.10 -4.65 -13.20
N TYR A 142 -19.80 -4.39 -11.93
CA TYR A 142 -20.37 -3.24 -11.21
C TYR A 142 -19.76 -1.90 -11.62
N VAL A 143 -18.45 -1.86 -11.85
CA VAL A 143 -17.74 -0.60 -12.11
C VAL A 143 -18.26 0.12 -13.35
N PHE A 144 -18.77 -0.60 -14.35
CA PHE A 144 -19.28 -0.02 -15.58
C PHE A 144 -20.58 0.77 -15.38
N GLU A 145 -21.42 0.36 -14.43
CA GLU A 145 -22.60 1.15 -14.03
C GLU A 145 -22.23 2.23 -13.03
N TRP A 146 -21.35 1.92 -12.08
CA TRP A 146 -20.90 2.90 -11.08
C TRP A 146 -20.21 4.12 -11.71
N GLU A 147 -19.42 3.94 -12.76
CA GLU A 147 -18.84 5.07 -13.50
C GLU A 147 -19.89 5.98 -14.14
N GLN A 148 -21.05 5.44 -14.52
CA GLN A 148 -22.13 6.21 -15.16
C GLN A 148 -23.01 6.93 -14.15
N ASN A 149 -23.18 6.37 -12.95
CA ASN A 149 -24.10 6.90 -11.94
C ASN A 149 -23.40 7.67 -10.80
N GLY A 150 -22.10 7.95 -10.94
CA GLY A 150 -21.33 8.68 -9.92
C GLY A 150 -20.94 7.84 -8.70
N TYR A 151 -20.82 6.52 -8.87
CA TYR A 151 -20.49 5.52 -7.86
C TYR A 151 -21.53 5.43 -6.74
N LEU A 152 -22.79 5.31 -7.15
CA LEU A 152 -23.92 5.04 -6.27
C LEU A 152 -24.32 3.55 -6.33
N ASN A 153 -24.66 2.98 -5.18
CA ASN A 153 -25.19 1.63 -5.08
C ASN A 153 -26.68 1.59 -5.48
N ALA A 154 -27.28 0.39 -5.48
CA ALA A 154 -28.69 0.21 -5.87
C ALA A 154 -29.69 0.97 -4.97
N ASN A 155 -29.28 1.38 -3.77
CA ASN A 155 -30.07 2.16 -2.82
C ASN A 155 -29.83 3.68 -2.97
N GLY A 156 -29.08 4.12 -3.99
CA GLY A 156 -28.74 5.52 -4.21
C GLY A 156 -27.69 6.08 -3.24
N LYS A 157 -27.04 5.22 -2.43
CA LYS A 157 -25.98 5.63 -1.49
C LYS A 157 -24.60 5.51 -2.15
N PRO A 158 -23.60 6.30 -1.72
CA PRO A 158 -22.23 6.12 -2.19
C PRO A 158 -21.71 4.71 -1.95
N VAL A 159 -21.03 4.13 -2.95
CA VAL A 159 -20.38 2.82 -2.82
C VAL A 159 -19.33 2.88 -1.71
N ILE A 160 -19.43 1.99 -0.72
CA ILE A 160 -18.60 2.00 0.50
C ILE A 160 -17.10 2.00 0.18
N ASN A 161 -16.68 1.21 -0.81
CA ASN A 161 -15.27 1.07 -1.19
C ASN A 161 -14.92 1.86 -2.47
N ARG A 162 -15.67 2.93 -2.77
CA ARG A 162 -15.56 3.74 -4.00
C ARG A 162 -14.11 4.10 -4.33
N THR A 163 -13.38 4.70 -3.39
CA THR A 163 -12.00 5.17 -3.62
C THR A 163 -11.08 4.05 -4.10
N GLY A 164 -11.18 2.85 -3.52
CA GLY A 164 -10.38 1.70 -3.92
C GLY A 164 -10.77 1.16 -5.30
N VAL A 165 -12.08 1.08 -5.57
CA VAL A 165 -12.59 0.63 -6.88
C VAL A 165 -12.20 1.60 -7.99
N GLU A 166 -12.40 2.91 -7.80
CA GLU A 166 -12.00 3.96 -8.73
C GLU A 166 -10.50 3.89 -9.04
N LYS A 167 -9.67 3.74 -8.00
CA LYS A 167 -8.21 3.69 -8.16
C LYS A 167 -7.78 2.51 -9.03
N VAL A 168 -8.29 1.32 -8.75
CA VAL A 168 -7.98 0.11 -9.54
C VAL A 168 -8.52 0.23 -10.95
N GLN A 169 -9.77 0.68 -11.13
CA GLN A 169 -10.38 0.85 -12.45
C GLN A 169 -9.58 1.83 -13.34
N ARG A 170 -9.11 2.92 -12.75
CA ARG A 170 -8.26 3.89 -13.44
C ARG A 170 -6.95 3.25 -13.90
N LEU A 171 -6.25 2.50 -13.03
CA LEU A 171 -5.03 1.78 -13.40
C LEU A 171 -5.28 0.77 -14.53
N LEU A 172 -6.37 0.00 -14.44
CA LEU A 172 -6.76 -0.96 -15.47
C LEU A 172 -7.02 -0.31 -16.84
N LYS A 173 -7.52 0.93 -16.86
CA LYS A 173 -7.75 1.70 -18.10
C LYS A 173 -6.44 2.29 -18.62
N GLU A 174 -5.65 2.90 -17.76
CA GLU A 174 -4.34 3.48 -18.06
C GLU A 174 -3.42 2.44 -18.71
N SER A 175 -3.30 1.25 -18.11
CA SER A 175 -2.48 0.15 -18.69
C SER A 175 -2.89 -0.23 -20.12
N VAL A 176 -4.19 -0.28 -20.41
CA VAL A 176 -4.68 -0.65 -21.74
C VAL A 176 -4.44 0.47 -22.75
N VAL A 177 -4.68 1.72 -22.36
CA VAL A 177 -4.45 2.91 -23.21
C VAL A 177 -2.97 3.06 -23.55
N GLU A 178 -2.09 2.79 -22.59
CA GLU A 178 -0.64 2.89 -22.74
C GLU A 178 -0.02 1.63 -23.37
N GLY A 179 -0.83 0.60 -23.65
CA GLY A 179 -0.37 -0.63 -24.28
C GLY A 179 0.54 -1.48 -23.39
N ARG A 180 0.49 -1.32 -22.06
CA ARG A 180 1.32 -2.08 -21.11
C ARG A 180 0.89 -3.54 -21.01
N ALA A 181 -0.36 -3.77 -20.58
CA ALA A 181 -0.95 -5.11 -20.50
C ALA A 181 -2.48 -5.05 -20.42
N LYS A 182 -3.13 -6.12 -20.88
CA LYS A 182 -4.55 -6.37 -20.61
C LYS A 182 -4.69 -7.13 -19.30
N PHE A 183 -5.68 -6.77 -18.51
CA PHE A 183 -5.95 -7.43 -17.23
C PHE A 183 -7.26 -8.20 -17.27
N GLN A 184 -7.18 -9.46 -16.85
CA GLN A 184 -8.32 -10.37 -16.69
C GLN A 184 -8.39 -10.88 -15.25
N PHE A 185 -9.59 -11.19 -14.79
CA PHE A 185 -9.85 -11.71 -13.46
C PHE A 185 -10.24 -13.18 -13.53
N TRP A 186 -9.59 -13.99 -12.72
CA TRP A 186 -9.90 -15.42 -12.57
C TRP A 186 -10.42 -15.67 -11.16
N LEU A 187 -11.73 -15.94 -11.07
CA LEU A 187 -12.34 -16.39 -9.84
C LEU A 187 -12.06 -17.89 -9.65
N VAL A 188 -11.44 -18.23 -8.52
CA VAL A 188 -11.12 -19.62 -8.14
C VAL A 188 -11.67 -19.95 -6.76
N THR A 189 -11.64 -21.22 -6.37
CA THR A 189 -11.98 -21.61 -5.00
C THR A 189 -10.91 -21.12 -4.01
N LYS A 190 -11.25 -21.12 -2.71
CA LYS A 190 -10.28 -20.81 -1.63
C LYS A 190 -9.06 -21.73 -1.70
N ASN A 191 -9.27 -23.02 -2.00
CA ASN A 191 -8.19 -23.99 -2.14
C ASN A 191 -7.32 -23.72 -3.38
N GLY A 192 -7.94 -23.29 -4.48
CA GLY A 192 -7.24 -22.86 -5.69
C GLY A 192 -6.35 -21.62 -5.52
N ASN A 193 -6.54 -20.86 -4.45
CA ASN A 193 -5.77 -19.66 -4.12
C ASN A 193 -5.02 -19.79 -2.78
N LYS A 194 -4.68 -21.02 -2.39
CA LYS A 194 -4.03 -21.31 -1.09
C LYS A 194 -2.58 -20.83 -1.03
N ASP A 195 -1.88 -20.76 -2.15
CA ASP A 195 -0.42 -20.54 -2.19
C ASP A 195 -0.02 -19.11 -1.79
N VAL A 196 -0.94 -18.15 -1.95
CA VAL A 196 -0.76 -16.77 -1.49
C VAL A 196 -1.06 -16.58 0.00
N VAL A 197 -1.74 -17.54 0.65
CA VAL A 197 -2.15 -17.43 2.06
C VAL A 197 -0.95 -17.43 3.04
N PRO A 198 0.07 -18.28 2.88
CA PRO A 198 1.29 -18.24 3.70
C PRO A 198 1.94 -16.84 3.75
N LEU A 199 2.04 -16.15 2.61
CA LEU A 199 2.65 -14.81 2.54
C LEU A 199 1.90 -13.81 3.43
N VAL A 200 0.57 -13.84 3.43
CA VAL A 200 -0.24 -12.97 4.30
C VAL A 200 -0.10 -13.35 5.78
N ARG A 201 0.04 -14.64 6.09
CA ARG A 201 0.29 -15.11 7.46
C ARG A 201 1.66 -14.65 7.96
N GLU A 202 2.67 -14.69 7.11
CA GLU A 202 4.01 -14.18 7.41
C GLU A 202 3.98 -12.68 7.72
N VAL A 203 3.17 -11.88 7.02
CA VAL A 203 2.97 -10.46 7.37
C VAL A 203 2.48 -10.28 8.81
N SER A 204 1.61 -11.17 9.30
CA SER A 204 1.15 -11.15 10.70
C SER A 204 2.25 -11.52 11.70
N THR A 205 3.32 -12.16 11.26
CA THR A 205 4.53 -12.48 12.05
C THR A 205 5.66 -11.47 11.86
N ILE A 206 5.63 -10.70 10.77
CA ILE A 206 6.63 -9.69 10.37
C ILE A 206 6.71 -8.53 11.36
N VAL A 207 5.63 -8.21 12.09
CA VAL A 207 5.74 -7.26 13.19
C VAL A 207 6.17 -8.02 14.45
N PRO A 208 7.41 -7.83 14.94
CA PRO A 208 7.78 -8.34 16.24
C PRO A 208 6.77 -7.82 17.27
N LYS A 209 6.38 -8.68 18.22
CA LYS A 209 5.57 -8.25 19.37
C LYS A 209 6.37 -7.19 20.14
N TYR A 210 6.15 -5.93 19.82
CA TYR A 210 6.69 -4.81 20.57
C TYR A 210 5.66 -4.41 21.62
N GLU A 211 5.89 -4.86 22.85
CA GLU A 211 5.19 -4.27 24.00
C GLU A 211 5.81 -2.90 24.25
N VAL A 212 4.97 -1.87 24.17
CA VAL A 212 5.36 -0.50 24.51
C VAL A 212 5.64 -0.47 26.01
N LYS A 213 6.92 -0.54 26.37
CA LYS A 213 7.38 -0.28 27.74
C LYS A 213 7.35 1.24 27.98
N ASN A 214 7.18 1.65 29.24
CA ASN A 214 7.25 3.06 29.67
C ASN A 214 8.70 3.57 29.63
N HIS A 215 9.28 3.64 28.44
CA HIS A 215 10.57 4.28 28.17
C HIS A 215 10.36 5.70 27.70
N GLU A 216 11.37 6.56 27.87
CA GLU A 216 11.42 7.84 27.17
C GLU A 216 11.36 7.59 25.65
N PRO A 217 10.71 8.46 24.85
CA PRO A 217 10.49 8.21 23.42
C PRO A 217 11.79 7.85 22.67
N TRP A 218 12.89 8.55 22.98
CA TRP A 218 14.19 8.29 22.39
C TRP A 218 14.75 6.90 22.74
N GLU A 219 14.64 6.48 24.00
CA GLU A 219 15.09 5.15 24.45
C GLU A 219 14.30 4.02 23.76
N SER A 220 13.00 4.24 23.55
CA SER A 220 12.15 3.32 22.78
C SER A 220 12.62 3.16 21.34
N ALA A 221 12.94 4.25 20.65
CA ALA A 221 13.44 4.20 19.27
C ALA A 221 14.84 3.58 19.19
N PHE A 222 15.70 3.89 20.16
CA PHE A 222 17.02 3.31 20.27
C PHE A 222 16.96 1.78 20.48
N TYR A 223 16.18 1.33 21.46
CA TYR A 223 15.96 -0.10 21.72
C TYR A 223 15.38 -0.81 20.49
N TYR A 224 14.42 -0.18 19.81
CA TYR A 224 13.88 -0.75 18.58
C TYR A 224 14.97 -0.93 17.53
N PHE A 225 15.81 0.09 17.31
CA PHE A 225 16.89 0.03 16.33
C PHE A 225 17.94 -1.04 16.65
N THR A 226 18.32 -1.19 17.92
CA THR A 226 19.39 -2.12 18.32
C THR A 226 18.93 -3.56 18.52
N ASP A 227 17.74 -3.76 19.07
CA ASP A 227 17.29 -5.08 19.53
C ASP A 227 16.21 -5.68 18.63
N ILE A 228 15.42 -4.85 17.96
CA ILE A 228 14.26 -5.29 17.18
C ILE A 228 14.55 -5.26 15.68
N ALA A 229 14.90 -4.09 15.13
CA ALA A 229 15.25 -3.93 13.73
C ALA A 229 16.41 -4.86 13.34
N TYR A 230 17.36 -5.07 14.26
CA TYR A 230 18.44 -6.05 14.10
C TYR A 230 17.95 -7.49 13.83
N THR A 231 16.77 -7.86 14.31
CA THR A 231 16.25 -9.23 14.13
C THR A 231 15.48 -9.42 12.83
N PHE A 232 15.34 -8.38 12.00
CA PHE A 232 14.38 -8.37 10.90
C PHE A 232 15.02 -8.19 9.52
N THR A 233 14.76 -9.14 8.61
CA THR A 233 15.39 -9.18 7.27
C THR A 233 15.10 -7.92 6.43
N PRO A 234 13.87 -7.37 6.35
CA PRO A 234 13.64 -6.10 5.65
C PRO A 234 14.41 -4.91 6.20
N ALA A 235 14.68 -4.86 7.52
CA ALA A 235 15.51 -3.81 8.10
C ALA A 235 16.98 -3.99 7.67
N HIS A 236 17.50 -5.22 7.68
CA HIS A 236 18.82 -5.54 7.10
C HIS A 236 18.92 -5.15 5.63
N ASN A 237 17.96 -5.55 4.80
CA ASN A 237 17.96 -5.23 3.37
C ASN A 237 17.98 -3.70 3.13
N LEU A 238 17.18 -2.94 3.89
CA LEU A 238 17.20 -1.49 3.81
C LEU A 238 18.56 -0.93 4.26
N CYS A 239 19.07 -1.41 5.39
CA CYS A 239 20.32 -0.92 5.96
C CYS A 239 21.53 -1.24 5.09
N ASP A 240 21.64 -2.45 4.55
CA ASP A 240 22.70 -2.86 3.62
C ASP A 240 22.68 -1.99 2.36
N ARG A 241 21.49 -1.81 1.77
CA ARG A 241 21.29 -0.96 0.58
C ARG A 241 21.73 0.48 0.82
N LEU A 242 21.52 1.00 2.03
CA LEU A 242 21.82 2.41 2.38
C LEU A 242 23.16 2.58 3.10
N GLY A 243 23.92 1.50 3.33
CA GLY A 243 25.15 1.52 4.11
C GLY A 243 24.95 1.93 5.59
N ILE A 244 23.78 1.69 6.15
CA ILE A 244 23.47 1.88 7.58
C ILE A 244 23.97 0.65 8.33
N GLN A 245 24.73 0.85 9.40
CA GLN A 245 25.19 -0.27 10.21
C GLN A 245 24.18 -0.59 11.32
N LEU A 246 23.46 -1.71 11.17
CA LEU A 246 22.68 -2.29 12.26
C LEU A 246 23.60 -3.01 13.23
N ARG A 247 23.49 -2.70 14.52
CA ARG A 247 24.29 -3.32 15.59
C ARG A 247 23.42 -3.60 16.81
N LYS A 248 23.59 -4.77 17.42
CA LYS A 248 22.93 -5.15 18.69
C LYS A 248 23.26 -4.24 19.88
N SER A 249 24.34 -3.48 19.77
CA SER A 249 24.77 -2.54 20.80
C SER A 249 25.52 -1.40 20.15
N ILE A 250 25.16 -0.18 20.54
CA ILE A 250 25.83 1.04 20.10
C ILE A 250 26.69 1.52 21.28
N PRO A 251 28.00 1.81 21.08
CA PRO A 251 28.86 2.30 22.14
C PRO A 251 28.32 3.59 22.77
N ALA A 252 28.51 3.78 24.09
CA ALA A 252 28.00 4.95 24.82
C ALA A 252 28.49 6.32 24.29
N LYS A 253 29.60 6.35 23.52
CA LYS A 253 30.14 7.56 22.85
C LYS A 253 29.76 7.69 21.37
N SER A 254 28.82 6.87 20.89
CA SER A 254 28.33 6.92 19.51
C SER A 254 27.24 7.99 19.37
N PRO A 255 27.07 8.61 18.19
CA PRO A 255 25.93 9.47 17.88
C PRO A 255 24.56 8.77 17.88
N GLY A 256 24.41 7.60 18.52
CA GLY A 256 23.13 6.90 18.65
C GLY A 256 22.51 6.52 17.30
N ILE A 257 21.22 6.81 17.14
CA ILE A 257 20.45 6.56 15.92
C ILE A 257 20.55 7.70 14.88
N THR A 258 21.14 8.84 15.24
CA THR A 258 21.33 10.01 14.36
C THR A 258 21.97 9.66 13.01
N PRO A 259 23.02 8.80 12.91
CA PRO A 259 23.59 8.45 11.61
C PRO A 259 22.60 7.73 10.70
N ALA A 260 21.73 6.89 11.26
CA ALA A 260 20.72 6.17 10.49
C ALA A 260 19.65 7.13 9.97
N VAL A 261 19.18 8.06 10.82
CA VAL A 261 18.25 9.14 10.43
C VAL A 261 18.86 10.00 9.32
N ARG A 262 20.10 10.46 9.51
CA ARG A 262 20.81 11.25 8.51
C ARG A 262 21.02 10.48 7.22
N ARG A 263 21.31 9.18 7.29
CA ARG A 263 21.48 8.35 6.10
C ARG A 263 20.19 8.27 5.27
N LEU A 264 19.05 8.09 5.92
CA LEU A 264 17.74 8.13 5.25
C LEU A 264 17.55 9.48 4.54
N VAL A 265 17.84 10.60 5.21
CA VAL A 265 17.65 11.94 4.64
C VAL A 265 18.55 12.20 3.44
N ILE A 266 19.86 11.94 3.56
CA ILE A 266 20.81 12.27 2.47
C ILE A 266 20.66 11.34 1.26
N THR A 267 20.08 10.15 1.43
CA THR A 267 19.79 9.21 0.34
C THR A 267 18.41 9.41 -0.28
N GLY A 268 17.56 10.26 0.31
CA GLY A 268 16.20 10.53 -0.13
C GLY A 268 15.17 9.47 0.28
N GLU A 269 15.52 8.64 1.27
CA GLU A 269 14.76 7.47 1.72
C GLU A 269 14.03 7.73 3.06
N ASP A 270 14.01 8.99 3.52
CA ASP A 270 13.38 9.45 4.76
C ASP A 270 11.85 9.53 4.66
N CYS A 271 11.20 8.37 4.64
CA CYS A 271 9.75 8.24 4.65
C CYS A 271 9.24 7.52 5.92
N PRO A 272 7.97 7.72 6.31
CA PRO A 272 7.40 7.10 7.52
C PRO A 272 7.57 5.58 7.58
N LYS A 273 7.51 4.90 6.42
CA LYS A 273 7.72 3.45 6.32
C LYS A 273 9.12 3.03 6.78
N HIS A 274 10.16 3.76 6.37
CA HIS A 274 11.54 3.43 6.73
C HIS A 274 11.86 3.83 8.18
N PHE A 275 11.29 4.94 8.66
CA PHE A 275 11.41 5.30 10.07
C PHE A 275 10.73 4.28 10.97
N GLU A 276 9.52 3.84 10.64
CA GLU A 276 8.82 2.81 11.41
C GLU A 276 9.56 1.47 11.37
N LEU A 277 10.17 1.13 10.23
CA LEU A 277 10.97 -0.09 10.07
C LEU A 277 12.23 -0.11 10.95
N LEU A 278 12.90 1.04 11.14
CA LEU A 278 14.17 1.13 11.86
C LEU A 278 14.01 1.56 13.33
N PHE A 279 13.01 2.38 13.65
CA PHE A 279 12.84 3.01 14.97
C PHE A 279 11.49 2.68 15.62
N GLY A 280 10.66 1.89 14.97
CA GLY A 280 9.43 1.36 15.51
C GLY A 280 8.20 2.26 15.31
N PRO A 281 7.03 1.78 15.78
CA PRO A 281 5.73 2.39 15.44
C PRO A 281 5.50 3.78 16.05
N ARG A 282 6.31 4.19 17.02
CA ARG A 282 6.26 5.50 17.69
C ARG A 282 7.45 6.39 17.31
N TRP A 283 8.10 6.14 16.18
CA TRP A 283 9.27 6.89 15.74
C TRP A 283 9.01 8.41 15.71
N GLU A 284 7.79 8.86 15.41
CA GLU A 284 7.45 10.29 15.36
C GLU A 284 7.71 10.99 16.71
N TYR A 285 7.39 10.35 17.84
CA TYR A 285 7.63 10.92 19.16
C TYR A 285 9.10 10.98 19.55
N ALA A 286 9.94 10.20 18.88
CA ALA A 286 11.33 9.97 19.26
C ALA A 286 12.32 10.65 18.31
N VAL A 287 12.01 10.62 17.01
CA VAL A 287 12.95 10.92 15.93
C VAL A 287 12.48 12.12 15.10
N ALA A 288 11.20 12.52 15.14
CA ALA A 288 10.69 13.55 14.22
C ALA A 288 11.42 14.89 14.34
N GLU A 289 11.69 15.36 15.56
CA GLU A 289 12.39 16.63 15.77
C GLU A 289 13.84 16.57 15.28
N GLU A 290 14.53 15.44 15.51
CA GLU A 290 15.87 15.23 14.97
C GLU A 290 15.87 15.14 13.45
N TRP A 291 14.91 14.42 12.87
CA TRP A 291 14.71 14.30 11.44
C TRP A 291 14.50 15.67 10.80
N LYS A 292 13.58 16.49 11.33
CA LYS A 292 13.32 17.86 10.84
C LYS A 292 14.58 18.72 10.85
N ARG A 293 15.35 18.68 11.95
CA ARG A 293 16.63 19.40 12.06
C ARG A 293 17.60 18.97 10.96
N ILE A 294 17.87 17.66 10.87
CA ILE A 294 18.80 17.10 9.86
C ILE A 294 18.31 17.41 8.44
N ARG A 295 16.99 17.37 8.23
CA ARG A 295 16.36 17.61 6.94
C ARG A 295 16.54 19.06 6.50
N SER A 296 16.29 20.00 7.41
CA SER A 296 16.57 21.42 7.21
C SER A 296 18.06 21.65 6.91
N ASP A 297 18.96 21.07 7.70
CA ASP A 297 20.41 21.18 7.49
C ASP A 297 20.82 20.69 6.09
N VAL A 298 20.33 19.53 5.67
CA VAL A 298 20.65 18.94 4.37
C VAL A 298 20.11 19.78 3.21
N LEU A 299 18.88 20.29 3.32
CA LEU A 299 18.25 21.14 2.29
C LEU A 299 18.92 22.52 2.19
N ASN A 300 19.31 23.10 3.33
CA ASN A 300 19.91 24.43 3.41
C ASN A 300 21.43 24.44 3.28
N SER A 301 22.05 23.27 3.07
CA SER A 301 23.51 23.11 2.91
C SER A 301 24.07 23.64 1.57
N ALA A 302 23.73 24.88 1.20
CA ALA A 302 24.46 25.67 0.22
C ALA A 302 25.79 26.21 0.79
N ARG A 303 25.97 26.17 2.11
CA ARG A 303 27.17 26.61 2.84
C ARG A 303 27.91 25.40 3.42
N SER A 304 29.23 25.37 3.23
CA SER A 304 30.16 24.31 3.64
C SER A 304 29.72 23.45 4.84
N LYS A 305 29.54 22.14 4.62
CA LYS A 305 29.30 21.13 5.67
C LYS A 305 30.35 21.18 6.77
N THR A 306 29.92 21.02 8.03
CA THR A 306 30.81 20.85 9.18
C THR A 306 31.61 19.54 9.09
N THR A 307 32.69 19.43 9.87
CA THR A 307 33.51 18.20 9.93
C THR A 307 32.68 16.99 10.38
N ILE A 308 31.77 17.17 11.34
CA ILE A 308 30.91 16.09 11.86
C ILE A 308 29.96 15.60 10.77
N GLU A 309 29.33 16.51 10.03
CA GLU A 309 28.42 16.15 8.94
C GLU A 309 29.12 15.41 7.81
N LYS A 310 30.33 15.86 7.45
CA LYS A 310 31.17 15.15 6.47
C LYS A 310 31.46 13.73 6.95
N MET A 311 31.78 13.55 8.24
CA MET A 311 32.02 12.22 8.83
C MET A 311 30.77 11.33 8.82
N LEU A 312 29.59 11.88 9.11
CA LEU A 312 28.32 11.12 9.10
C LEU A 312 27.87 10.72 7.69
N ASP A 313 28.22 11.52 6.69
CA ASP A 313 27.93 11.24 5.28
C ASP A 313 28.87 10.15 4.69
N VAL A 314 30.00 9.85 5.35
CA VAL A 314 30.95 8.82 4.87
C VAL A 314 30.27 7.46 4.75
N GLY A 315 30.52 6.78 3.63
CA GLY A 315 29.96 5.46 3.35
C GLY A 315 28.50 5.48 2.90
N ALA A 316 27.91 6.66 2.64
CA ALA A 316 26.64 6.74 1.93
C ALA A 316 26.83 6.25 0.48
N PRO A 317 25.96 5.37 -0.03
CA PRO A 317 26.10 4.84 -1.38
C PRO A 317 25.81 5.91 -2.44
N TRP A 318 24.98 6.90 -2.11
CA TRP A 318 24.74 8.10 -2.91
C TRP A 318 24.27 9.25 -2.02
N TYR A 319 24.33 10.47 -2.59
CA TYR A 319 23.81 11.69 -1.98
C TYR A 319 22.71 12.27 -2.88
N ARG A 320 21.44 11.98 -2.56
CA ARG A 320 20.25 12.37 -3.32
C ARG A 320 19.07 12.67 -2.36
N PRO A 321 19.17 13.72 -1.52
CA PRO A 321 18.07 14.08 -0.65
C PRO A 321 16.82 14.41 -1.48
N ARG A 322 15.63 14.05 -0.98
CA ARG A 322 14.36 14.40 -1.64
C ARG A 322 14.18 15.93 -1.69
N ALA A 323 13.32 16.43 -2.58
CA ALA A 323 12.97 17.85 -2.60
C ALA A 323 12.18 18.26 -1.34
N ALA A 324 12.24 19.54 -0.96
CA ALA A 324 11.45 20.07 0.13
C ALA A 324 9.95 20.00 -0.21
N THR A 325 9.12 19.63 0.76
CA THR A 325 7.65 19.71 0.60
C THR A 325 7.16 21.14 0.80
N ALA A 326 5.94 21.45 0.34
CA ALA A 326 5.33 22.76 0.54
C ALA A 326 5.15 23.13 2.03
N GLU A 327 5.08 22.13 2.92
CA GLU A 327 5.02 22.32 4.37
C GLU A 327 6.40 22.67 4.94
N GLU A 328 7.45 21.93 4.54
CA GLU A 328 8.84 22.17 4.95
C GLU A 328 9.34 23.56 4.51
N VAL A 329 8.89 24.04 3.33
CA VAL A 329 9.20 25.39 2.85
C VAL A 329 8.53 26.48 3.72
N LYS A 330 7.25 26.30 4.09
CA LYS A 330 6.52 27.25 4.94
C LYS A 330 7.08 27.31 6.37
N GLU A 331 7.49 26.18 6.93
CA GLU A 331 8.15 26.12 8.24
C GLU A 331 9.53 26.81 8.21
N GLY A 332 10.28 26.71 7.11
CA GLY A 332 11.54 27.44 6.91
C GLY A 332 11.37 28.96 6.85
N GLU A 333 10.37 29.47 6.13
CA GLU A 333 10.09 30.91 5.98
C GLU A 333 9.68 31.59 7.30
N THR A 334 9.04 30.83 8.20
CA THR A 334 8.61 31.32 9.52
C THR A 334 9.75 31.30 10.54
N ALA A 335 10.74 30.41 10.40
CA ALA A 335 11.93 30.34 11.26
C ALA A 335 13.02 31.36 10.88
N GLU A 336 13.14 31.75 9.60
CA GLU A 336 14.10 32.76 9.10
C GLU A 336 13.56 34.20 9.10
N GLY A 337 12.44 34.45 9.78
CA GLY A 337 11.83 35.78 9.96
C GLY A 337 12.65 36.74 10.82
N GLY A 338 13.83 37.13 10.34
CA GLY A 338 14.75 38.00 11.05
C GLY A 338 15.85 38.65 10.21
N VAL A 339 15.85 38.55 8.88
CA VAL A 339 16.69 39.41 8.02
C VAL A 339 15.97 39.71 6.72
N LYS A 340 15.57 40.97 6.53
CA LYS A 340 15.12 41.48 5.23
C LYS A 340 16.26 41.43 4.23
N LEU A 341 16.07 40.71 3.13
CA LEU A 341 16.74 41.00 1.86
C LEU A 341 15.68 41.43 0.86
N GLU A 342 15.58 42.75 0.67
CA GLU A 342 14.82 43.34 -0.41
C GLU A 342 15.41 42.87 -1.74
N HIS A 343 14.61 42.18 -2.55
CA HIS A 343 14.80 42.14 -3.99
C HIS A 343 13.51 42.59 -4.66
N ASN A 344 13.62 43.74 -5.30
CA ASN A 344 12.64 44.35 -6.19
C ASN A 344 12.17 43.35 -7.24
N VAL A 345 10.88 43.00 -7.19
CA VAL A 345 10.12 42.66 -8.40
C VAL A 345 8.81 43.44 -8.33
N GLN A 346 8.73 44.48 -9.15
CA GLN A 346 7.49 45.19 -9.43
C GLN A 346 6.52 44.22 -10.12
N VAL A 347 5.40 43.91 -9.46
CA VAL A 347 4.19 43.47 -10.16
C VAL A 347 3.03 44.32 -9.65
N LYS A 348 2.36 44.98 -10.60
CA LYS A 348 1.19 45.84 -10.41
C LYS A 348 0.12 45.15 -9.57
N ALA A 349 -0.34 45.86 -8.54
CA ALA A 349 -1.59 45.57 -7.86
C ALA A 349 -2.77 45.94 -8.77
N GLU A 350 -3.64 44.97 -9.03
CA GLU A 350 -5.06 45.21 -9.30
C GLU A 350 -5.86 44.57 -8.18
N SER A 351 -6.67 45.41 -7.55
CA SER A 351 -7.52 45.12 -6.42
C SER A 351 -8.83 44.46 -6.88
N SER A 352 -9.16 43.31 -6.29
CA SER A 352 -10.56 42.87 -6.18
C SER A 352 -10.75 42.16 -4.85
N SER A 353 -11.43 42.88 -3.96
CA SER A 353 -11.95 42.41 -2.69
C SER A 353 -13.10 41.44 -2.92
N GLU A 354 -13.00 40.22 -2.39
CA GLU A 354 -14.16 39.40 -2.02
C GLU A 354 -13.71 38.31 -1.04
N ARG A 355 -14.24 38.35 0.19
CA ARG A 355 -14.08 37.27 1.18
C ARG A 355 -15.15 36.21 0.90
N PRO A 356 -14.84 34.90 0.91
CA PRO A 356 -15.87 33.88 1.02
C PRO A 356 -16.36 33.80 2.46
N GLN A 357 -17.68 33.88 2.66
CA GLN A 357 -18.31 33.50 3.93
C GLN A 357 -18.14 32.00 4.16
N VAL A 358 -17.79 31.63 5.40
CA VAL A 358 -17.71 30.25 5.86
C VAL A 358 -18.98 29.97 6.66
N ASP A 359 -19.80 29.03 6.19
CA ASP A 359 -20.98 28.56 6.92
C ASP A 359 -20.59 27.77 8.18
N PRO A 360 -21.36 27.85 9.26
CA PRO A 360 -21.01 27.22 10.54
C PRO A 360 -21.20 25.69 10.53
N VAL A 361 -20.28 25.00 11.19
CA VAL A 361 -20.30 23.55 11.46
C VAL A 361 -21.41 23.20 12.46
N PRO A 362 -22.26 22.18 12.23
CA PRO A 362 -23.28 21.77 13.18
C PRO A 362 -22.68 21.08 14.42
N SER A 363 -23.29 21.34 15.59
CA SER A 363 -22.84 20.85 16.90
C SER A 363 -23.33 19.43 17.25
N VAL A 364 -22.63 18.79 18.19
CA VAL A 364 -22.69 17.37 18.61
C VAL A 364 -23.94 17.03 19.44
N ARG A 365 -25.16 17.35 18.98
CA ARG A 365 -26.40 17.10 19.76
C ARG A 365 -27.56 16.39 19.05
N ASP A 366 -27.38 15.89 17.84
CA ASP A 366 -28.47 15.26 17.07
C ASP A 366 -28.25 13.74 16.80
N LEU A 367 -27.55 13.02 17.69
CA LEU A 367 -27.23 11.59 17.53
C LEU A 367 -27.62 10.69 18.71
N GLU A 368 -28.60 11.12 19.50
CA GLU A 368 -29.19 10.28 20.54
C GLU A 368 -30.67 10.10 20.24
N ASP A 369 -30.99 9.03 19.51
CA ASP A 369 -32.29 8.40 19.66
C ASP A 369 -32.28 7.00 19.01
N TRP A 370 -32.67 6.00 19.81
CA TRP A 370 -32.99 4.59 19.51
C TRP A 370 -31.89 3.54 19.76
N VAL A 371 -31.79 3.14 21.04
CA VAL A 371 -31.39 1.80 21.48
C VAL A 371 -32.46 1.26 22.45
N ASP A 372 -32.65 -0.07 22.39
CA ASP A 372 -33.54 -0.97 23.15
C ASP A 372 -34.95 -1.16 22.55
N VAL A 373 -35.50 -2.38 22.38
CA VAL A 373 -35.48 -3.56 23.27
C VAL A 373 -35.81 -4.86 22.47
N LEU A 374 -35.18 -5.98 22.85
CA LEU A 374 -35.74 -7.34 23.10
C LEU A 374 -34.96 -8.53 22.51
N THR A 375 -34.17 -9.11 23.40
CA THR A 375 -33.76 -10.51 23.53
C THR A 375 -34.97 -11.46 23.66
N ILE A 376 -34.88 -12.69 23.13
CA ILE A 376 -35.03 -13.97 23.86
C ILE A 376 -34.86 -15.21 22.92
N SER A 377 -34.04 -16.12 23.44
CA SER A 377 -33.65 -17.51 23.11
C SER A 377 -34.38 -18.39 22.08
N GLY A 378 -33.59 -19.24 21.41
CA GLY A 378 -33.98 -20.59 20.96
C GLY A 378 -32.91 -21.25 20.09
N ALA A 379 -32.33 -22.36 20.55
CA ALA A 379 -31.18 -23.04 19.95
C ALA A 379 -31.47 -23.82 18.65
N ALA A 380 -30.48 -23.88 17.75
CA ALA A 380 -29.90 -25.09 17.13
C ALA A 380 -29.52 -24.93 15.64
N SER A 381 -28.29 -25.36 15.33
CA SER A 381 -27.73 -25.91 14.07
C SER A 381 -27.71 -25.08 12.79
N ASP A 382 -26.50 -24.98 12.21
CA ASP A 382 -26.11 -24.86 10.79
C ASP A 382 -26.92 -23.93 9.87
N VAL A 383 -26.23 -23.03 9.15
CA VAL A 383 -26.44 -22.72 7.71
C VAL A 383 -25.57 -21.53 7.24
N SER A 384 -24.83 -21.82 6.16
CA SER A 384 -24.26 -20.99 5.08
C SER A 384 -24.01 -19.47 5.23
N ASP A 385 -22.77 -19.10 4.89
CA ASP A 385 -22.34 -17.79 4.36
C ASP A 385 -23.15 -17.41 3.10
N SER A 386 -24.30 -16.77 3.29
CA SER A 386 -25.04 -16.10 2.23
C SER A 386 -25.91 -14.98 2.79
N GLN A 387 -25.30 -13.91 3.30
CA GLN A 387 -26.02 -12.67 3.60
C GLN A 387 -25.08 -11.46 3.73
N VAL A 388 -24.55 -10.99 2.59
CA VAL A 388 -24.21 -9.57 2.38
C VAL A 388 -24.49 -9.23 0.91
N MET A 389 -25.77 -9.23 0.54
CA MET A 389 -26.27 -8.65 -0.71
C MET A 389 -27.61 -7.97 -0.39
N ARG A 390 -27.49 -6.72 0.09
CA ARG A 390 -28.45 -5.59 0.08
C ARG A 390 -28.16 -4.74 1.31
N GLU A 391 -27.36 -3.69 1.13
CA GLU A 391 -27.34 -2.45 1.91
C GLU A 391 -26.45 -1.40 1.24
#